data_AF-A0A5D2YWX0-F1
#
_entry.id   AF-A0A5D2YWX0-F1
#
_cell.length_a   1.000
_cell.length_b   1.000
_cell.length_c   1.000
_cell.angle_alpha   90.00
_cell.angle_beta   90.00
_cell.angle_gamma   90.00
#
_symmetry.space_group_name_H-M   'P 1'
#
loop_
_entity.id
_entity.type
_entity.pdbx_description
1 polymer ?
#
loop_
_entity_poly.entity_id
_entity_poly.type
_entity_poly.pdbx_seq_one_letter_code
_entity_poly.pdbx_strand_id
1 'polypeptide(L)' 'MDMPEVIPVCYCGNPAKLSMSWSNDNPGRRFFGCNKFGSRFRKPCRFFSWFDPPLTPRSRMVLLGLLKN' A
#
# COMPACT_ATOMS: atom_id res chain seq x y z
N MET A 1 13.21 7.01 7.91
CA MET A 1 12.19 6.56 6.94
C MET A 1 12.76 5.33 6.28
N ASP A 2 12.15 4.16 6.47
CA ASP A 2 12.59 2.94 5.79
C ASP A 2 12.31 3.12 4.29
N MET A 3 13.36 3.47 3.56
CA MET A 3 13.33 3.60 2.11
C MET A 3 13.45 2.20 1.51
N PRO A 4 12.63 1.85 0.51
CA PRO A 4 12.72 0.52 -0.09
C PRO A 4 14.07 0.35 -0.79
N GLU A 5 14.82 -0.69 -0.41
CA GLU A 5 16.07 -1.06 -1.07
C GLU A 5 15.84 -1.47 -2.54
N VAL A 6 14.65 -2.00 -2.85
CA VAL A 6 14.22 -2.39 -4.19
C VAL A 6 12.80 -1.89 -4.46
N ILE A 7 12.61 -1.21 -5.60
CA ILE A 7 11.30 -0.78 -6.09
C ILE A 7 10.81 -1.79 -7.14
N PRO A 8 9.73 -2.53 -6.91
CA PRO A 8 9.19 -3.47 -7.89
C PRO A 8 8.73 -2.76 -9.17
N VAL A 9 8.77 -3.47 -10.30
CA VAL A 9 8.21 -3.00 -11.57
C VAL A 9 6.79 -3.55 -11.72
N CYS A 10 5.83 -2.67 -12.01
CA CYS A 10 4.45 -3.10 -12.27
C CYS A 10 4.30 -3.71 -13.66
N TYR A 11 3.17 -4.35 -13.96
CA TYR A 11 2.91 -4.98 -15.27
C TYR A 11 2.89 -4.02 -16.46
N CYS A 12 2.95 -2.70 -16.23
CA CYS A 12 3.18 -1.72 -17.29
C CYS A 12 4.67 -1.47 -17.60
N GLY A 13 5.60 -2.20 -16.98
CA GLY A 13 7.04 -1.97 -17.13
C GLY A 13 7.57 -0.70 -16.42
N ASN A 14 6.77 -0.09 -15.54
CA ASN A 14 7.14 1.13 -14.82
C ASN A 14 7.36 0.84 -13.33
N PRO A 15 8.22 1.61 -12.62
CA PRO A 15 8.36 1.51 -11.17
C PRO A 15 7.01 1.62 -10.45
N ALA A 16 6.76 0.69 -9.53
CA ALA A 16 5.56 0.69 -8.71
C ALA A 16 5.63 1.81 -7.67
N LYS A 17 4.47 2.35 -7.31
CA LYS A 17 4.32 3.39 -6.30
C LYS A 17 4.08 2.76 -4.94
N LEU A 18 4.89 3.12 -3.94
CA LEU A 18 4.62 2.81 -2.54
C LEU A 18 3.45 3.68 -2.05
N SER A 19 2.41 3.04 -1.53
CA SER A 19 1.19 3.67 -1.01
C SER A 19 0.82 3.06 0.34
N MET A 20 0.03 3.78 1.13
CA MET A 20 -0.48 3.31 2.42
C MET A 20 -1.96 2.90 2.27
N SER A 21 -2.33 1.76 2.86
CA SER A 21 -3.71 1.32 2.93
C SER A 21 -4.48 2.07 4.01
N TRP A 22 -5.68 2.53 3.66
CA TRP A 22 -6.61 3.22 4.55
C TRP A 22 -7.82 2.35 4.91
N SER A 23 -7.82 1.06 4.53
CA SER A 23 -8.92 0.17 4.88
C SER A 23 -8.85 -0.26 6.34
N ASN A 24 -10.01 -0.54 6.93
CA ASN A 24 -10.08 -1.06 8.30
C ASN A 24 -9.41 -2.44 8.46
N ASP A 25 -9.22 -3.18 7.36
CA ASP A 25 -8.55 -4.48 7.37
C ASP A 25 -7.02 -4.37 7.42
N ASN A 26 -6.47 -3.33 6.80
CA ASN A 26 -5.03 -3.11 6.72
C ASN A 26 -4.70 -1.63 7.01
N PRO A 27 -5.07 -1.09 8.17
CA PRO A 27 -4.88 0.34 8.46
C PRO A 27 -3.39 0.66 8.55
N GLY A 28 -2.91 1.61 7.74
CA GLY A 28 -1.52 2.05 7.78
C GLY A 28 -0.51 1.09 7.12
N ARG A 29 -0.93 -0.09 6.65
CA ARG A 29 -0.02 -1.06 6.01
C ARG A 29 0.35 -0.59 4.60
N ARG A 30 1.64 -0.52 4.28
CA ARG A 30 2.10 -0.07 2.97
C ARG A 30 2.12 -1.20 1.94
N PHE A 31 1.85 -0.83 0.69
CA PHE A 31 1.86 -1.70 -0.48
C PHE A 31 2.42 -0.98 -1.70
N PHE A 32 2.99 -1.73 -2.63
CA PHE A 32 3.33 -1.28 -3.97
C PHE A 32 2.15 -1.52 -4.92
N GLY A 33 1.79 -0.49 -5.67
CA GLY A 33 0.78 -0.57 -6.73
C GLY A 33 1.25 0.06 -8.04
N CYS A 34 0.50 -0.14 -9.12
CA CYS A 34 0.77 0.56 -10.37
C CYS A 34 0.84 2.08 -10.14
N ASN A 35 1.85 2.75 -10.69
CA ASN A 35 1.98 4.22 -10.56
C ASN A 35 0.84 5.02 -11.22
N LYS A 36 0.03 4.38 -12.07
CA LYS A 36 -1.20 4.94 -12.66
C LYS A 36 -2.42 4.74 -11.76
N PHE A 37 -2.31 4.07 -10.61
CA PHE A 37 -3.42 3.86 -9.70
C PHE A 37 -3.98 5.19 -9.20
N GLY A 38 -5.30 5.38 -9.32
CA GLY A 38 -5.98 6.65 -9.02
C GLY A 38 -5.87 7.73 -10.10
N SER A 39 -5.19 7.46 -11.23
CA SER A 39 -5.14 8.40 -12.35
C SER A 39 -6.51 8.53 -13.02
N ARG A 40 -6.96 9.77 -13.26
CA ARG A 40 -8.17 10.05 -14.07
C ARG A 40 -7.95 9.86 -15.57
N PHE A 41 -6.69 9.84 -16.03
CA PHE A 41 -6.35 9.88 -17.45
C PHE A 41 -5.72 8.58 -17.97
N ARG A 42 -5.26 7.69 -17.09
CA ARG A 42 -4.55 6.46 -17.47
C ARG A 42 -5.10 5.27 -16.70
N LYS A 43 -5.41 4.18 -17.40
CA LYS A 43 -5.84 2.92 -16.77
C LYS A 43 -4.66 2.27 -16.03
N PRO A 44 -4.78 1.96 -14.73
CA PRO A 44 -3.77 1.19 -14.01
C PRO A 44 -3.80 -0.30 -14.39
N CYS A 45 -2.64 -0.96 -14.35
CA CYS A 45 -2.62 -2.42 -14.29
C CYS A 45 -2.95 -2.90 -12.87
N ARG A 46 -3.19 -4.20 -12.72
CA ARG A 46 -3.56 -4.83 -11.45
C ARG A 46 -2.35 -5.31 -10.61
N PHE A 47 -1.16 -4.76 -10.84
CA PHE A 47 0.00 -5.07 -10.01
C PHE A 47 -0.24 -4.62 -8.56
N PHE A 48 0.06 -5.51 -7.63
CA PHE A 48 -0.06 -5.28 -6.19
C PHE A 48 0.95 -6.15 -5.44
N SER A 49 1.65 -5.58 -4.46
CA SER A 49 2.51 -6.33 -3.53
C SER A 49 2.55 -5.63 -2.18
N TRP A 50 2.49 -6.38 -1.08
CA TRP A 50 2.68 -5.80 0.25
C TRP A 50 4.13 -5.37 0.48
N PHE A 51 4.34 -4.22 1.11
CA PHE A 51 5.66 -3.77 1.57
C PHE A 51 5.87 -4.17 3.03
N ASP A 52 4.92 -3.80 3.88
CA ASP A 52 4.95 -4.16 5.29
C ASP A 52 4.37 -5.58 5.51
N PRO A 53 4.84 -6.33 6.51
CA PRO A 53 4.21 -7.58 6.94
C PRO A 53 2.76 -7.33 7.41
N PRO A 54 1.92 -8.38 7.48
CA PRO A 54 0.57 -8.25 8.00
C PRO A 54 0.61 -7.75 9.45
N LEU A 55 -0.37 -6.90 9.80
CA LEU A 55 -0.55 -6.46 11.17
C LEU A 55 -1.02 -7.63 12.04
N THR A 56 -0.61 -7.63 13.30
CA THR A 56 -1.18 -8.54 14.29
C THR A 56 -2.62 -8.11 14.62
N PRO A 57 -3.50 -9.02 15.05
CA PRO A 57 -4.85 -8.65 15.48
C PRO A 57 -4.85 -7.54 16.55
N ARG A 58 -3.88 -7.58 17.47
CA ARG A 58 -3.72 -6.56 18.51
C ARG A 58 -3.34 -5.20 17.93
N SER A 59 -2.34 -5.12 17.05
CA SER A 59 -1.93 -3.83 16.48
C SER A 59 -3.02 -3.23 15.60
N ARG A 60 -3.78 -4.06 14.87
CA ARG A 60 -4.96 -3.64 14.13
C ARG A 60 -6.02 -3.00 15.04
N MET A 61 -6.36 -3.64 16.16
CA MET A 61 -7.35 -3.08 17.11
C MET A 61 -6.91 -1.74 17.68
N VAL A 62 -5.64 -1.63 18.09
CA VAL A 62 -5.09 -0.37 18.63
C VAL A 62 -5.11 0.73 17.58
N LEU A 63 -4.62 0.47 16.36
CA LEU A 63 -4.61 1.45 15.27
C LEU A 63 -6.02 1.93 14.92
N LEU A 64 -6.99 1.02 14.83
CA LEU A 64 -8.39 1.40 14.57
C LEU A 64 -9.00 2.19 15.72
N GLY A 65 -8.66 1.89 16.97
CA GLY A 65 -9.11 2.65 18.12
C GLY A 65 -8.60 4.09 18.11
N LEU A 66 -7.33 4.28 17.73
CA LEU A 66 -6.70 5.61 17.64
C LEU A 66 -7.26 6.46 16.48
N LEU A 67 -7.63 5.84 15.36
CA LEU A 67 -8.17 6.55 14.19
C LEU A 67 -9.63 7.00 14.35
N LYS A 68 -10.35 6.51 15.36
CA LYS A 68 -11.78 6.77 15.57
C LYS A 68 -12.08 7.88 16.59
N ASN A 69 -11.04 8.52 17.13
CA ASN A 69 -11.16 9.66 18.05
C ASN A 69 -11.00 10.99 17.32
#